data_AF-A0A966KTY6-F1
#
_entry.id   AF-A0A966KTY6-F1
#
_cell.length_a   1.000
_cell.length_b   1.000
_cell.length_c   1.000
_cell.angle_alpha   90.00
_cell.angle_beta   90.00
_cell.angle_gamma   90.00
#
_symmetry.space_group_name_H-M   'P 1'
#
loop_
_entity.id
_entity.type
_entity.pdbx_description
1 polymer ?
#
loop_
_entity_poly.entity_id
_entity_poly.type
_entity_poly.pdbx_seq_one_letter_code
_entity_poly.pdbx_strand_id
1 'polypeptide(L)'
;MHRESHLEELLMRLFVGKRPLLHTLLFGRSAMLLRQSRRLITSTVIGLAALFVAQPVWAAPYTWVGLSTGTSAWNGANNWLPATLPTAGTNSLFFTGSNRLTNQATVNYNIDGITFTSGAQSFNLQGNSSTRTLNMFGDITNQSGLLQTIGGTAAGTKLVLAYGTSSTTRTINTGSGTIDLNAQINGGDNVTLVKAGAGTLILDNPPGTGHGFSGTLRVDSGTMSLQATIPANVVVSSSATLNVDPAAGGITSATVNSLTSSGTVNMLGSLTVNQALTLNSTSVVNFTLPEDPNVTTVLGYGSGSTFGGTLNASLLGTYPNADIFNPVTFTILQQQAGAPSGSFNAVNATYDGQTLSFAQGLDPTDPQKWVSTSTTNGQYLTFNQLTGEMVVVPEPSTVVFAGIGAAMAGWHMLKERRRRRLAARPRFEV
;
A
#
# COMPACT_ATOMS: atom_id res chain seq x y z
N MET A 1 4.11 -91.57 -58.19
CA MET A 1 3.21 -92.74 -58.06
C MET A 1 3.41 -93.29 -56.64
N HIS A 2 2.35 -93.26 -55.84
CA HIS A 2 2.28 -93.77 -54.45
C HIS A 2 3.15 -93.08 -53.38
N ARG A 3 2.57 -92.07 -52.72
CA ARG A 3 2.33 -92.09 -51.25
C ARG A 3 1.60 -90.81 -50.82
N GLU A 4 0.36 -90.68 -51.29
CA GLU A 4 -0.64 -89.73 -50.80
C GLU A 4 -1.50 -90.32 -49.65
N SER A 5 -1.09 -91.44 -49.06
CA SER A 5 -1.94 -92.21 -48.14
C SER A 5 -1.57 -92.11 -46.65
N HIS A 6 -0.69 -91.18 -46.25
CA HIS A 6 -0.23 -91.07 -44.85
C HIS A 6 -0.56 -89.74 -44.14
N LEU A 7 -1.08 -88.74 -44.87
CA LEU A 7 -1.46 -87.45 -44.29
C LEU A 7 -2.94 -87.35 -43.88
N GLU A 8 -3.82 -88.18 -44.44
CA GLU A 8 -5.25 -88.17 -44.06
C GLU A 8 -5.56 -88.93 -42.76
N GLU A 9 -4.75 -89.92 -42.39
CA GLU A 9 -4.95 -90.67 -41.13
C GLU A 9 -4.50 -89.88 -39.88
N LEU A 10 -3.67 -88.85 -40.07
CA LEU A 10 -3.18 -87.98 -38.99
C LEU A 10 -4.09 -86.76 -38.75
N LEU A 11 -4.89 -86.35 -39.74
CA LEU A 11 -5.87 -85.27 -39.61
C LEU A 11 -7.22 -85.73 -39.02
N MET A 12 -7.60 -87.00 -39.17
CA MET A 12 -8.85 -87.52 -38.57
C MET A 12 -8.76 -87.86 -37.07
N ARG A 13 -7.57 -88.01 -36.50
CA ARG A 13 -7.43 -88.26 -35.04
C ARG A 13 -7.37 -86.98 -34.18
N LEU A 14 -7.38 -85.79 -34.80
CA LEU A 14 -7.31 -84.51 -34.09
C LEU A 14 -8.67 -83.84 -33.86
N PHE A 15 -9.78 -84.43 -34.31
CA PHE A 15 -11.13 -83.84 -34.21
C PHE A 15 -12.17 -84.70 -33.47
N VAL A 16 -11.76 -85.68 -32.67
CA VAL A 16 -12.68 -86.46 -31.83
C VAL A 16 -12.19 -86.46 -30.38
N GLY A 17 -12.43 -85.36 -29.69
CA GLY A 17 -12.14 -85.29 -28.26
C GLY A 17 -12.26 -83.91 -27.65
N LYS A 18 -13.45 -83.62 -27.10
CA LYS A 18 -13.73 -82.58 -26.09
C LYS A 18 -13.82 -81.13 -26.58
N ARG A 19 -15.03 -80.73 -27.00
CA ARG A 19 -15.63 -79.46 -26.55
C ARG A 19 -16.71 -79.85 -25.53
N PRO A 20 -16.62 -79.39 -24.25
CA PRO A 20 -17.08 -78.04 -23.94
C PRO A 20 -16.31 -77.41 -22.76
N LEU A 21 -15.31 -76.56 -23.03
CA LEU A 21 -14.67 -75.75 -21.98
C LEU A 21 -14.36 -74.31 -22.42
N LEU A 22 -15.03 -73.81 -23.46
CA LEU A 22 -14.85 -72.42 -23.93
C LEU A 22 -16.02 -71.48 -23.59
N HIS A 23 -17.20 -72.01 -23.21
CA HIS A 23 -18.28 -71.15 -22.72
C HIS A 23 -18.13 -70.76 -21.24
N THR A 24 -17.47 -71.56 -20.40
CA THR A 24 -17.40 -71.30 -18.95
C THR A 24 -16.34 -70.24 -18.57
N LEU A 25 -15.32 -70.01 -19.41
CA LEU A 25 -14.26 -69.04 -19.11
C LEU A 25 -14.60 -67.59 -19.54
N LEU A 26 -15.46 -67.41 -20.54
CA LEU A 26 -15.90 -66.07 -20.97
C LEU A 26 -17.02 -65.51 -20.07
N PHE A 27 -17.89 -66.36 -19.50
CA PHE A 27 -18.89 -65.90 -18.52
C PHE A 27 -18.30 -65.63 -17.12
N GLY A 28 -17.20 -66.28 -16.74
CA GLY A 28 -16.54 -66.05 -15.45
C GLY A 28 -15.83 -64.70 -15.33
N ARG A 29 -15.16 -64.24 -16.40
CA ARG A 29 -14.47 -62.93 -16.41
C ARG A 29 -15.45 -61.75 -16.39
N SER A 30 -16.60 -61.86 -17.07
CA SER A 30 -17.65 -60.83 -17.03
C SER A 30 -18.30 -60.72 -15.65
N ALA A 31 -18.55 -61.85 -14.96
CA ALA A 31 -19.07 -61.83 -13.60
C ALA A 31 -18.08 -61.25 -12.58
N MET A 32 -16.77 -61.47 -12.77
CA MET A 32 -15.72 -60.93 -11.90
C MET A 32 -15.51 -59.42 -12.10
N LEU A 33 -15.53 -58.93 -13.36
CA LEU A 33 -15.46 -57.50 -13.68
C LEU A 33 -16.71 -56.74 -13.19
N LEU A 34 -17.90 -57.35 -13.27
CA LEU A 34 -19.14 -56.80 -12.69
C LEU A 34 -19.12 -56.76 -11.15
N ARG A 35 -18.43 -57.69 -10.48
CA ARG A 35 -18.26 -57.67 -9.02
C ARG A 35 -17.24 -56.63 -8.57
N GLN A 36 -16.15 -56.44 -9.33
CA GLN A 36 -15.16 -55.40 -9.04
C GLN A 36 -15.71 -53.99 -9.31
N SER A 37 -16.44 -53.78 -10.41
CA SER A 37 -17.05 -52.48 -10.72
C SER A 37 -18.10 -52.07 -9.69
N ARG A 38 -18.92 -53.02 -9.21
CA ARG A 38 -19.87 -52.76 -8.13
C ARG A 38 -19.19 -52.34 -6.83
N ARG A 39 -18.08 -52.98 -6.45
CA ARG A 39 -17.32 -52.60 -5.24
C ARG A 39 -16.73 -51.20 -5.34
N LEU A 40 -16.17 -50.84 -6.50
CA LEU A 40 -15.67 -49.49 -6.76
C LEU A 40 -16.80 -48.47 -6.68
N ILE A 41 -17.90 -48.66 -7.40
CA ILE A 41 -19.03 -47.71 -7.40
C ILE A 41 -19.61 -47.54 -5.99
N THR A 42 -19.83 -48.63 -5.24
CA THR A 42 -20.36 -48.52 -3.87
C THR A 42 -19.39 -47.77 -2.94
N SER A 43 -18.08 -48.02 -3.06
CA SER A 43 -17.09 -47.29 -2.26
C SER A 43 -17.01 -45.80 -2.61
N THR A 44 -17.14 -45.45 -3.89
CA THR A 44 -17.15 -44.05 -4.36
C THR A 44 -18.42 -43.33 -3.91
N VAL A 45 -19.59 -43.98 -3.97
CA VAL A 45 -20.85 -43.39 -3.51
C VAL A 45 -20.85 -43.17 -1.99
N ILE A 46 -20.31 -44.09 -1.20
CA ILE A 46 -20.17 -43.91 0.25
C ILE A 46 -19.16 -42.79 0.58
N GLY A 47 -18.04 -42.72 -0.15
CA GLY A 47 -17.06 -41.64 0.00
C GLY A 47 -17.64 -40.26 -0.35
N LEU A 48 -18.41 -40.17 -1.44
CA LEU A 48 -19.11 -38.94 -1.83
C LEU A 48 -20.18 -38.56 -0.79
N ALA A 49 -20.99 -39.52 -0.34
CA ALA A 49 -22.03 -39.27 0.66
C ALA A 49 -21.42 -38.78 2.00
N ALA A 50 -20.26 -39.32 2.41
CA ALA A 50 -19.55 -38.84 3.59
C ALA A 50 -19.05 -37.39 3.45
N LEU A 51 -18.66 -36.97 2.26
CA LEU A 51 -18.29 -35.57 1.97
C LEU A 51 -19.49 -34.62 2.00
N PHE A 52 -20.70 -35.09 1.66
CA PHE A 52 -21.93 -34.28 1.73
C PHE A 52 -22.51 -34.15 3.14
N VAL A 53 -22.12 -35.01 4.08
CA VAL A 53 -22.60 -34.97 5.49
C VAL A 53 -21.64 -34.19 6.40
N ALA A 54 -20.44 -33.82 5.90
CA ALA A 54 -19.55 -32.94 6.63
C ALA A 54 -20.21 -31.56 6.81
N GLN A 55 -20.74 -31.31 8.02
CA GLN A 55 -21.25 -30.01 8.41
C GLN A 55 -20.10 -29.00 8.27
N PRO A 56 -20.30 -27.87 7.59
CA PRO A 56 -19.27 -26.85 7.54
C PRO A 56 -19.03 -26.37 8.99
N VAL A 57 -17.78 -26.44 9.43
CA VAL A 57 -17.39 -25.90 10.73
C VAL A 57 -17.40 -24.38 10.60
N TRP A 58 -18.55 -23.77 10.89
CA TRP A 58 -18.68 -22.32 10.97
C TRP A 58 -18.17 -21.85 12.32
N ALA A 59 -17.36 -20.79 12.30
CA ALA A 59 -17.01 -20.06 13.51
C ALA A 59 -18.30 -19.67 14.25
N ALA A 60 -18.37 -19.93 15.56
CA ALA A 60 -19.52 -19.53 16.35
C ALA A 60 -19.60 -18.00 16.35
N PRO A 61 -20.75 -17.40 15.95
CA PRO A 61 -20.91 -15.96 15.96
C PRO A 61 -21.15 -15.48 17.39
N TYR A 62 -20.34 -14.52 17.84
CA TYR A 62 -20.53 -13.84 19.12
C TYR A 62 -20.84 -12.38 18.88
N THR A 63 -22.03 -11.95 19.32
CA THR A 63 -22.46 -10.56 19.18
C THR A 63 -22.24 -9.81 20.48
N TRP A 64 -21.45 -8.74 20.47
CA TRP A 64 -21.29 -7.83 21.58
C TRP A 64 -22.58 -7.04 21.80
N VAL A 65 -23.22 -7.26 22.94
CA VAL A 65 -24.43 -6.55 23.39
C VAL A 65 -24.17 -5.64 24.59
N GLY A 66 -23.04 -5.82 25.27
CA GLY A 66 -22.58 -4.93 26.36
C GLY A 66 -23.53 -4.85 27.57
N LEU A 67 -24.34 -5.88 27.82
CA LEU A 67 -25.41 -5.86 28.84
C LEU A 67 -24.92 -6.17 30.26
N SER A 68 -23.65 -6.53 30.47
CA SER A 68 -23.12 -6.68 31.84
C SER A 68 -23.23 -5.35 32.58
N THR A 69 -23.55 -5.37 33.88
CA THR A 69 -23.55 -4.17 34.73
C THR A 69 -22.20 -3.95 35.41
N GLY A 70 -21.41 -5.01 35.63
CA GLY A 70 -20.17 -4.95 36.40
C GLY A 70 -18.88 -4.78 35.58
N THR A 71 -18.88 -5.03 34.27
CA THR A 71 -17.63 -5.01 33.49
C THR A 71 -17.83 -4.74 32.00
N SER A 72 -16.88 -4.02 31.37
CA SER A 72 -16.76 -3.87 29.90
C SER A 72 -15.78 -4.85 29.28
N ALA A 73 -15.38 -5.88 30.02
CA ALA A 73 -14.45 -6.89 29.52
C ALA A 73 -15.13 -7.97 28.68
N TRP A 74 -14.35 -8.54 27.75
CA TRP A 74 -14.75 -9.66 26.90
C TRP A 74 -14.94 -10.96 27.68
N ASN A 75 -14.43 -11.06 28.92
CA ASN A 75 -14.67 -12.20 29.81
C ASN A 75 -15.99 -12.10 30.62
N GLY A 76 -16.84 -11.09 30.37
CA GLY A 76 -18.17 -11.02 30.94
C GLY A 76 -19.20 -11.68 30.01
N ALA A 77 -19.72 -12.86 30.35
CA ALA A 77 -20.63 -13.62 29.48
C ALA A 77 -21.89 -12.84 29.07
N ASN A 78 -22.43 -12.03 29.98
CA ASN A 78 -23.58 -11.17 29.71
C ASN A 78 -23.30 -10.02 28.72
N ASN A 79 -22.04 -9.77 28.34
CA ASN A 79 -21.71 -8.82 27.28
C ASN A 79 -21.84 -9.42 25.88
N TRP A 80 -22.04 -10.73 25.75
CA TRP A 80 -22.12 -11.45 24.49
C TRP A 80 -23.51 -12.06 24.27
N LEU A 81 -23.87 -12.27 23.00
CA LEU A 81 -25.01 -13.07 22.58
C LEU A 81 -24.52 -14.18 21.62
N PRO A 82 -24.77 -15.46 21.91
CA PRO A 82 -25.38 -15.98 23.14
C PRO A 82 -24.57 -15.60 24.40
N ALA A 83 -25.21 -15.56 25.58
CA ALA A 83 -24.64 -15.13 26.87
C ALA A 83 -23.59 -16.13 27.41
N THR A 84 -22.54 -16.32 26.62
CA THR A 84 -21.44 -17.25 26.78
C THR A 84 -20.17 -16.55 26.31
N LEU A 85 -19.03 -16.94 26.88
CA LEU A 85 -17.77 -16.34 26.49
C LEU A 85 -17.35 -16.83 25.10
N PRO A 86 -16.75 -15.97 24.25
CA PRO A 86 -15.99 -16.42 23.10
C PRO A 86 -14.97 -17.45 23.55
N THR A 87 -15.16 -18.70 23.13
CA THR A 87 -14.32 -19.82 23.56
C THR A 87 -12.96 -19.78 22.84
N ALA A 88 -11.95 -20.50 23.36
CA ALA A 88 -10.69 -20.62 22.65
C ALA A 88 -10.92 -21.38 21.32
N GLY A 89 -10.85 -20.67 20.20
CA GLY A 89 -11.19 -21.18 18.85
C GLY A 89 -11.38 -20.03 17.87
N THR A 90 -11.60 -20.30 16.58
CA THR A 90 -11.88 -19.27 15.57
C THR A 90 -13.31 -18.76 15.76
N ASN A 91 -13.48 -17.57 16.35
CA ASN A 91 -14.79 -16.93 16.56
C ASN A 91 -14.97 -15.71 15.67
N SER A 92 -16.14 -15.54 15.06
CA SER A 92 -16.50 -14.28 14.40
C SER A 92 -17.16 -13.36 15.42
N LEU A 93 -16.60 -12.16 15.61
CA LEU A 93 -17.11 -11.18 16.56
C LEU A 93 -17.93 -10.12 15.84
N PHE A 94 -19.15 -9.87 16.31
CA PHE A 94 -20.06 -8.86 15.78
C PHE A 94 -20.28 -7.77 16.82
N PHE A 95 -19.97 -6.53 16.48
CA PHE A 95 -20.25 -5.37 17.33
C PHE A 95 -21.48 -4.65 16.79
N THR A 96 -22.46 -4.42 17.68
CA THR A 96 -23.75 -3.79 17.35
C THR A 96 -24.23 -2.92 18.51
N GLY A 97 -25.17 -2.01 18.23
CA GLY A 97 -25.79 -1.16 19.23
C GLY A 97 -24.86 -0.09 19.81
N SER A 98 -25.23 0.40 21.00
CA SER A 98 -24.66 1.60 21.63
C SER A 98 -24.10 1.38 23.05
N ASN A 99 -24.13 0.15 23.56
CA ASN A 99 -23.75 -0.13 24.95
C ASN A 99 -22.26 -0.48 25.07
N ARG A 100 -21.60 0.07 26.10
CA ARG A 100 -20.19 -0.20 26.45
C ARG A 100 -19.26 -0.12 25.24
N LEU A 101 -19.25 1.06 24.61
CA LEU A 101 -18.47 1.34 23.40
C LEU A 101 -16.97 1.12 23.59
N THR A 102 -16.46 1.36 24.79
CA THR A 102 -15.09 0.99 25.17
C THR A 102 -15.09 -0.38 25.83
N ASN A 103 -14.58 -1.40 25.15
CA ASN A 103 -14.55 -2.78 25.64
C ASN A 103 -13.12 -3.35 25.64
N GLN A 104 -12.89 -4.33 26.51
CA GLN A 104 -11.53 -4.80 26.85
C GLN A 104 -11.34 -6.29 26.62
N ALA A 105 -10.41 -6.66 25.74
CA ALA A 105 -9.87 -8.01 25.67
C ALA A 105 -8.98 -8.27 26.91
N THR A 106 -9.40 -9.22 27.74
CA THR A 106 -8.70 -9.54 29.01
C THR A 106 -7.73 -10.72 28.92
N VAL A 107 -7.84 -11.50 27.85
CA VAL A 107 -6.96 -12.63 27.50
C VAL A 107 -6.62 -12.53 26.01
N ASN A 108 -5.76 -13.44 25.53
CA ASN A 108 -5.53 -13.55 24.10
C ASN A 108 -6.70 -14.30 23.45
N TYR A 109 -7.12 -13.87 22.26
CA TYR A 109 -8.23 -14.47 21.53
C TYR A 109 -7.78 -14.92 20.15
N ASN A 110 -8.36 -16.02 19.69
CA ASN A 110 -8.33 -16.42 18.29
C ASN A 110 -9.62 -15.91 17.66
N ILE A 111 -9.52 -15.15 16.57
CA ILE A 111 -10.65 -14.44 15.97
C ILE A 111 -10.68 -14.73 14.49
N ASP A 112 -11.81 -15.24 14.00
CA ASP A 112 -12.06 -15.45 12.58
C ASP A 112 -12.43 -14.15 11.85
N GLY A 113 -12.97 -13.17 12.56
CA GLY A 113 -13.18 -11.83 12.00
C GLY A 113 -13.85 -10.89 13.00
N ILE A 114 -13.81 -9.60 12.67
CA ILE A 114 -14.48 -8.54 13.43
C ILE A 114 -15.41 -7.80 12.48
N THR A 115 -16.70 -7.71 12.82
CA THR A 115 -17.68 -6.97 12.02
C THR A 115 -18.40 -5.93 12.88
N PHE A 116 -18.28 -4.65 12.53
CA PHE A 116 -19.13 -3.59 13.05
C PHE A 116 -20.36 -3.47 12.14
N THR A 117 -21.53 -3.83 12.66
CA THR A 117 -22.78 -3.86 11.88
C THR A 117 -23.28 -2.44 11.56
N SER A 118 -24.22 -2.29 10.63
CA SER A 118 -24.77 -0.99 10.22
C SER A 118 -25.41 -0.18 11.36
N GLY A 119 -25.82 -0.83 12.46
CA GLY A 119 -26.37 -0.19 13.67
C GLY A 119 -25.36 0.01 14.80
N ALA A 120 -24.08 -0.33 14.59
CA ALA A 120 -23.04 -0.15 15.60
C ALA A 120 -22.70 1.33 15.79
N GLN A 121 -22.56 1.78 17.04
CA GLN A 121 -21.96 3.08 17.36
C GLN A 121 -20.43 3.04 17.22
N SER A 122 -19.74 4.13 17.55
CA SER A 122 -18.28 4.18 17.53
C SER A 122 -17.67 3.36 18.67
N PHE A 123 -17.21 2.14 18.39
CA PHE A 123 -16.55 1.30 19.37
C PHE A 123 -15.05 1.63 19.47
N ASN A 124 -14.53 1.41 20.67
CA ASN A 124 -13.11 1.45 21.00
C ASN A 124 -12.72 0.10 21.61
N LEU A 125 -12.20 -0.80 20.77
CA LEU A 125 -11.73 -2.12 21.17
C LEU A 125 -10.30 -1.98 21.71
N GLN A 126 -10.05 -2.42 22.93
CA GLN A 126 -8.73 -2.29 23.56
C GLN A 126 -8.35 -3.53 24.36
N GLY A 127 -7.08 -3.66 24.72
CA GLY A 127 -6.60 -4.64 25.69
C GLY A 127 -6.72 -4.12 27.12
N ASN A 128 -6.75 -5.03 28.10
CA ASN A 128 -6.48 -4.63 29.49
C ASN A 128 -4.97 -4.47 29.79
N SER A 129 -4.11 -4.84 28.83
CA SER A 129 -2.66 -4.60 28.83
C SER A 129 -2.17 -4.51 27.38
N SER A 130 -1.02 -3.88 27.15
CA SER A 130 -0.38 -3.73 25.83
C SER A 130 0.07 -5.05 25.18
N THR A 131 0.04 -6.15 25.93
CA THR A 131 0.46 -7.49 25.48
C THR A 131 -0.70 -8.34 24.96
N ARG A 132 -1.94 -7.82 24.98
CA ARG A 132 -3.11 -8.60 24.60
C ARG A 132 -3.15 -8.80 23.10
N THR A 133 -3.11 -10.06 22.71
CA THR A 133 -3.03 -10.46 21.31
C THR A 133 -4.37 -10.99 20.81
N LEU A 134 -4.80 -10.47 19.66
CA LEU A 134 -5.87 -11.02 18.85
C LEU A 134 -5.21 -11.74 17.68
N ASN A 135 -5.24 -13.08 17.69
CA ASN A 135 -4.77 -13.89 16.57
C ASN A 135 -5.84 -13.89 15.49
N MET A 136 -5.59 -13.16 14.40
CA MET A 136 -6.54 -12.86 13.34
C MET A 136 -6.48 -13.92 12.22
N PHE A 137 -7.57 -14.67 12.06
CA PHE A 137 -7.76 -15.70 11.04
C PHE A 137 -8.63 -15.25 9.87
N GLY A 138 -9.29 -14.10 9.96
CA GLY A 138 -10.02 -13.50 8.83
C GLY A 138 -10.15 -12.00 8.98
N ASP A 139 -11.25 -11.46 8.47
CA ASP A 139 -11.33 -10.07 8.03
C ASP A 139 -11.87 -9.11 9.11
N ILE A 140 -11.59 -7.82 8.94
CA ILE A 140 -12.19 -6.73 9.71
C ILE A 140 -13.11 -5.95 8.78
N THR A 141 -14.38 -5.81 9.14
CA THR A 141 -15.38 -5.09 8.33
C THR A 141 -16.09 -4.03 9.17
N ASN A 142 -16.09 -2.79 8.69
CA ASN A 142 -16.88 -1.70 9.25
C ASN A 142 -18.05 -1.36 8.32
N GLN A 143 -19.26 -1.77 8.69
CA GLN A 143 -20.50 -1.46 7.98
C GLN A 143 -21.30 -0.32 8.63
N SER A 144 -20.84 0.22 9.77
CA SER A 144 -21.59 1.25 10.51
C SER A 144 -21.52 2.63 9.87
N GLY A 145 -20.50 2.88 9.04
CA GLY A 145 -20.22 4.21 8.51
C GLY A 145 -19.62 5.17 9.54
N LEU A 146 -19.44 4.74 10.80
CA LEU A 146 -18.86 5.53 11.88
C LEU A 146 -17.37 5.18 12.10
N LEU A 147 -16.69 5.96 12.94
CA LEU A 147 -15.33 5.68 13.39
C LEU A 147 -15.32 4.45 14.31
N GLN A 148 -14.46 3.48 14.02
CA GLN A 148 -14.17 2.34 14.89
C GLN A 148 -12.69 2.36 15.25
N THR A 149 -12.38 2.35 16.54
CA THR A 149 -11.00 2.30 17.02
C THR A 149 -10.67 0.88 17.45
N ILE A 150 -9.59 0.31 16.92
CA ILE A 150 -9.07 -1.00 17.30
C ILE A 150 -7.65 -0.81 17.84
N GLY A 151 -7.44 -1.21 19.07
CA GLY A 151 -6.18 -1.05 19.79
C GLY A 151 -6.22 -0.01 20.90
N GLY A 152 -7.35 0.59 21.24
CA GLY A 152 -7.41 1.57 22.33
C GLY A 152 -6.75 2.91 21.99
N THR A 153 -6.95 3.90 22.86
CA THR A 153 -6.36 5.24 22.72
C THR A 153 -5.18 5.47 23.68
N ALA A 154 -5.03 4.63 24.71
CA ALA A 154 -3.95 4.74 25.70
C ALA A 154 -2.85 3.72 25.43
N ALA A 155 -1.58 4.10 25.65
CA ALA A 155 -0.42 3.23 25.42
C ALA A 155 -0.47 1.92 26.24
N GLY A 156 -1.04 1.94 27.45
CA GLY A 156 -1.14 0.76 28.32
C GLY A 156 -2.22 -0.24 27.93
N THR A 157 -3.13 0.11 27.01
CA THR A 157 -4.29 -0.71 26.62
C THR A 157 -4.22 -1.16 25.15
N LYS A 158 -3.04 -1.08 24.53
CA LYS A 158 -2.87 -1.45 23.12
C LYS A 158 -3.13 -2.93 22.87
N LEU A 159 -3.73 -3.23 21.72
CA LEU A 159 -3.87 -4.60 21.23
C LEU A 159 -2.71 -4.92 20.28
N VAL A 160 -2.39 -6.20 20.19
CA VAL A 160 -1.57 -6.76 19.11
C VAL A 160 -2.51 -7.53 18.18
N LEU A 161 -2.57 -7.16 16.91
CA LEU A 161 -3.22 -7.96 15.87
C LEU A 161 -2.17 -8.84 15.20
N ALA A 162 -2.24 -10.15 15.46
CA ALA A 162 -1.28 -11.12 14.95
C ALA A 162 -1.91 -11.94 13.80
N TYR A 163 -1.34 -11.82 12.59
CA TYR A 163 -1.84 -12.50 11.39
C TYR A 163 -1.07 -13.78 11.01
N GLY A 164 -0.09 -14.19 11.84
CA GLY A 164 0.75 -15.36 11.59
C GLY A 164 1.80 -15.15 10.48
N THR A 165 2.35 -16.25 9.97
CA THR A 165 3.42 -16.25 8.93
C THR A 165 3.04 -17.01 7.65
N SER A 166 1.90 -17.70 7.64
CA SER A 166 1.37 -18.40 6.47
C SER A 166 0.99 -17.41 5.36
N SER A 167 1.04 -17.85 4.10
CA SER A 167 0.53 -17.04 2.98
C SER A 167 -0.98 -16.86 3.11
N THR A 168 -1.40 -15.71 3.60
CA THR A 168 -2.80 -15.38 3.86
C THR A 168 -3.09 -13.97 3.42
N THR A 169 -4.18 -13.79 2.68
CA THR A 169 -4.74 -12.46 2.41
C THR A 169 -5.87 -12.20 3.41
N ARG A 170 -5.89 -11.00 3.98
CA ARG A 170 -6.90 -10.54 4.94
C ARG A 170 -7.37 -9.16 4.53
N THR A 171 -8.66 -8.92 4.64
CA THR A 171 -9.28 -7.66 4.25
C THR A 171 -9.62 -6.83 5.49
N ILE A 172 -9.27 -5.55 5.44
CA ILE A 172 -9.76 -4.52 6.34
C ILE A 172 -10.67 -3.62 5.51
N ASN A 173 -11.96 -3.94 5.51
CA ASN A 173 -12.98 -3.22 4.76
C ASN A 173 -13.60 -2.12 5.63
N THR A 174 -13.33 -0.86 5.30
CA THR A 174 -13.84 0.28 6.09
C THR A 174 -15.27 0.67 5.73
N GLY A 175 -15.90 0.03 4.74
CA GLY A 175 -17.19 0.47 4.21
C GLY A 175 -17.10 1.92 3.75
N SER A 176 -18.02 2.77 4.21
CA SER A 176 -17.96 4.23 4.05
C SER A 176 -17.39 4.97 5.28
N GLY A 177 -17.10 4.25 6.38
CA GLY A 177 -16.68 4.83 7.65
C GLY A 177 -15.16 4.89 7.81
N THR A 178 -14.72 5.00 9.07
CA THR A 178 -13.28 5.02 9.41
C THR A 178 -12.94 3.85 10.33
N ILE A 179 -11.83 3.18 10.07
CA ILE A 179 -11.19 2.32 11.06
C ILE A 179 -9.88 2.99 11.47
N ASP A 180 -9.79 3.37 12.74
CA ASP A 180 -8.54 3.78 13.37
C ASP A 180 -7.87 2.55 13.98
N LEU A 181 -6.85 2.05 13.29
CA LEU A 181 -6.12 0.85 13.65
C LEU A 181 -4.91 1.23 14.49
N ASN A 182 -5.19 1.61 15.72
CA ASN A 182 -4.19 1.98 16.71
C ASN A 182 -3.66 0.78 17.52
N ALA A 183 -3.64 -0.40 16.88
CA ALA A 183 -3.10 -1.64 17.42
C ALA A 183 -1.71 -1.90 16.83
N GLN A 184 -0.84 -2.56 17.58
CA GLN A 184 0.36 -3.13 16.99
C GLN A 184 -0.05 -4.20 15.98
N ILE A 185 0.55 -4.19 14.79
CA ILE A 185 0.27 -5.17 13.74
C ILE A 185 1.50 -6.06 13.63
N ASN A 186 1.30 -7.37 13.74
CA ASN A 186 2.34 -8.38 13.59
C ASN A 186 1.95 -9.39 12.52
N GLY A 187 2.87 -9.68 11.61
CA GLY A 187 2.67 -10.65 10.53
C GLY A 187 3.93 -10.80 9.68
N GLY A 188 4.15 -11.99 9.15
CA GLY A 188 5.33 -12.29 8.33
C GLY A 188 5.20 -11.83 6.88
N ASP A 189 6.30 -11.97 6.13
CA ASP A 189 6.46 -11.49 4.73
C ASP A 189 5.40 -12.00 3.75
N ASN A 190 4.81 -13.17 4.03
CA ASN A 190 3.82 -13.81 3.15
C ASN A 190 2.37 -13.36 3.44
N VAL A 191 2.15 -12.51 4.43
CA VAL A 191 0.80 -12.00 4.77
C VAL A 191 0.50 -10.77 3.93
N THR A 192 -0.70 -10.71 3.36
CA THR A 192 -1.20 -9.52 2.65
C THR A 192 -2.41 -8.95 3.39
N LEU A 193 -2.31 -7.72 3.89
CA LEU A 193 -3.45 -6.97 4.41
C LEU A 193 -3.98 -6.03 3.33
N VAL A 194 -5.25 -6.19 2.98
CA VAL A 194 -5.93 -5.42 1.94
C VAL A 194 -6.85 -4.40 2.58
N LYS A 195 -6.57 -3.12 2.38
CA LYS A 195 -7.52 -2.05 2.66
C LYS A 195 -8.55 -1.99 1.53
N ALA A 196 -9.82 -2.22 1.87
CA ALA A 196 -10.98 -2.11 0.99
C ALA A 196 -12.04 -1.14 1.55
N GLY A 197 -13.08 -0.87 0.77
CA GLY A 197 -14.12 0.11 1.09
C GLY A 197 -13.74 1.54 0.71
N ALA A 198 -14.74 2.42 0.54
CA ALA A 198 -14.55 3.82 0.16
C ALA A 198 -14.02 4.70 1.30
N GLY A 199 -14.22 4.27 2.55
CA GLY A 199 -13.81 4.99 3.76
C GLY A 199 -12.30 4.98 4.04
N THR A 200 -11.95 5.38 5.25
CA THR A 200 -10.55 5.62 5.66
C THR A 200 -10.04 4.57 6.64
N LEU A 201 -8.86 4.01 6.38
CA LEU A 201 -8.10 3.25 7.37
C LEU A 201 -6.94 4.11 7.87
N ILE A 202 -6.86 4.35 9.17
CA ILE A 202 -5.74 5.05 9.80
C ILE A 202 -4.83 3.98 10.41
N LEU A 203 -3.56 3.99 10.03
CA LEU A 203 -2.50 3.18 10.62
C LEU A 203 -1.67 4.12 11.52
N ASP A 204 -2.01 4.13 12.80
CA ASP A 204 -1.34 4.95 13.81
C ASP A 204 -0.13 4.21 14.41
N ASN A 205 0.88 4.97 14.86
CA ASN A 205 2.07 4.41 15.48
C ASN A 205 1.80 4.15 16.97
N PRO A 206 1.70 2.88 17.42
CA PRO A 206 1.51 2.63 18.84
C PRO A 206 2.76 3.12 19.61
N PRO A 207 2.61 3.96 20.65
CA PRO A 207 3.73 4.50 21.40
C PRO A 207 4.67 3.38 21.90
N GLY A 208 5.95 3.48 21.56
CA GLY A 208 7.01 2.64 22.11
C GLY A 208 7.08 1.19 21.62
N THR A 209 6.27 0.76 20.65
CA THR A 209 6.28 -0.65 20.19
C THR A 209 6.44 -0.88 18.69
N GLY A 210 6.19 0.12 17.83
CA GLY A 210 6.31 -0.04 16.38
C GLY A 210 5.45 -1.18 15.81
N HIS A 211 5.37 -1.29 14.49
CA HIS A 211 4.71 -2.45 13.86
C HIS A 211 5.75 -3.54 13.57
N GLY A 212 5.43 -4.78 13.95
CA GLY A 212 6.21 -5.98 13.61
C GLY A 212 5.68 -6.66 12.35
N PHE A 213 5.13 -5.89 11.41
CA PHE A 213 4.52 -6.39 10.18
C PHE A 213 5.45 -6.15 8.99
N SER A 214 5.89 -7.24 8.35
CA SER A 214 6.82 -7.22 7.22
C SER A 214 6.19 -7.72 5.91
N GLY A 215 4.89 -8.02 5.92
CA GLY A 215 4.14 -8.47 4.75
C GLY A 215 3.82 -7.37 3.74
N THR A 216 2.75 -7.56 2.98
CA THR A 216 2.24 -6.59 2.00
C THR A 216 1.03 -5.86 2.53
N LEU A 217 1.03 -4.53 2.48
CA LEU A 217 -0.14 -3.67 2.66
C LEU A 217 -0.63 -3.22 1.29
N ARG A 218 -1.83 -3.67 0.89
CA ARG A 218 -2.44 -3.29 -0.39
C ARG A 218 -3.60 -2.35 -0.16
N VAL A 219 -3.59 -1.17 -0.78
CA VAL A 219 -4.67 -0.19 -0.76
C VAL A 219 -5.47 -0.31 -2.05
N ASP A 220 -6.62 -0.98 -2.01
CA ASP A 220 -7.43 -1.21 -3.20
C ASP A 220 -8.43 -0.09 -3.49
N SER A 221 -8.99 0.48 -2.43
CA SER A 221 -9.99 1.54 -2.54
C SER A 221 -10.02 2.44 -1.30
N GLY A 222 -10.57 3.63 -1.51
CA GLY A 222 -10.70 4.64 -0.46
C GLY A 222 -9.34 5.20 -0.04
N THR A 223 -9.22 5.56 1.23
CA THR A 223 -8.02 6.20 1.76
C THR A 223 -7.36 5.34 2.83
N MET A 224 -6.04 5.24 2.78
CA MET A 224 -5.21 4.82 3.90
C MET A 224 -4.41 6.01 4.40
N SER A 225 -4.49 6.32 5.70
CA SER A 225 -3.64 7.30 6.36
C SER A 225 -2.52 6.58 7.09
N LEU A 226 -1.29 6.69 6.59
CA LEU A 226 -0.08 6.14 7.19
C LEU A 226 0.53 7.18 8.12
N GLN A 227 0.41 6.93 9.42
CA GLN A 227 0.93 7.78 10.50
C GLN A 227 2.02 7.04 11.31
N ALA A 228 2.55 5.95 10.75
CA ALA A 228 3.41 5.01 11.44
C ALA A 228 4.62 4.57 10.61
N THR A 229 5.60 3.98 11.29
CA THR A 229 6.65 3.18 10.64
C THR A 229 6.22 1.73 10.59
N ILE A 230 6.09 1.18 9.38
CA ILE A 230 5.69 -0.20 9.15
C ILE A 230 6.61 -0.81 8.08
N PRO A 231 7.46 -1.79 8.41
CA PRO A 231 8.45 -2.35 7.47
C PRO A 231 7.83 -3.27 6.41
N ALA A 232 6.70 -2.88 5.84
CA ALA A 232 5.92 -3.62 4.87
C ALA A 232 6.14 -3.14 3.44
N ASN A 233 5.81 -3.99 2.48
CA ASN A 233 5.68 -3.61 1.08
C ASN A 233 4.31 -2.95 0.89
N VAL A 234 4.27 -1.71 0.40
CA VAL A 234 3.02 -0.98 0.18
C VAL A 234 2.67 -0.97 -1.30
N VAL A 235 1.43 -1.36 -1.62
CA VAL A 235 0.88 -1.35 -2.98
C VAL A 235 -0.37 -0.47 -3.01
N VAL A 236 -0.38 0.59 -3.81
CA VAL A 236 -1.52 1.51 -3.95
C VAL A 236 -2.17 1.32 -5.31
N SER A 237 -3.40 0.81 -5.34
CA SER A 237 -4.18 0.61 -6.57
C SER A 237 -4.66 1.94 -7.17
N SER A 238 -5.02 1.95 -8.45
CA SER A 238 -5.37 3.19 -9.19
C SER A 238 -6.60 3.94 -8.66
N SER A 239 -7.48 3.26 -7.94
CA SER A 239 -8.67 3.84 -7.29
C SER A 239 -8.46 4.20 -5.82
N ALA A 240 -7.23 4.12 -5.32
CA ALA A 240 -6.92 4.31 -3.92
C ALA A 240 -6.02 5.54 -3.68
N THR A 241 -6.09 6.01 -2.44
CA THR A 241 -5.26 7.11 -1.94
C THR A 241 -4.47 6.66 -0.72
N LEU A 242 -3.16 6.90 -0.72
CA LEU A 242 -2.29 6.80 0.45
C LEU A 242 -1.96 8.21 0.93
N ASN A 243 -2.42 8.59 2.11
CA ASN A 243 -2.00 9.81 2.80
C ASN A 243 -0.85 9.46 3.74
N VAL A 244 0.27 10.16 3.65
CA VAL A 244 1.39 10.01 4.56
C VAL A 244 1.43 11.22 5.49
N ASP A 245 1.06 10.99 6.75
CA ASP A 245 0.93 12.02 7.78
C ASP A 245 1.59 11.56 9.10
N PRO A 246 2.93 11.46 9.13
CA PRO A 246 3.66 11.04 10.31
C PRO A 246 3.43 11.95 11.52
N ALA A 247 3.18 13.25 11.30
CA ALA A 247 2.98 14.22 12.36
C ALA A 247 1.71 13.94 13.18
N ALA A 248 0.62 13.51 12.53
CA ALA A 248 -0.59 13.10 13.23
C ALA A 248 -0.39 11.88 14.16
N GLY A 249 0.56 11.00 13.84
CA GLY A 249 0.98 9.87 14.68
C GLY A 249 2.14 10.21 15.64
N GLY A 250 2.54 11.48 15.73
CA GLY A 250 3.61 11.94 16.61
C GLY A 250 5.02 11.47 16.21
N ILE A 251 5.24 11.11 14.95
CA ILE A 251 6.56 10.76 14.40
C ILE A 251 7.01 11.77 13.33
N THR A 252 8.31 11.85 13.07
CA THR A 252 8.87 12.81 12.10
C THR A 252 8.81 12.31 10.66
N SER A 253 8.90 11.00 10.46
CA SER A 253 8.90 10.36 9.15
C SER A 253 8.29 8.97 9.24
N ALA A 254 7.40 8.64 8.31
CA ALA A 254 6.92 7.29 8.12
C ALA A 254 7.99 6.48 7.36
N THR A 255 8.08 5.18 7.62
CA THR A 255 9.01 4.29 6.88
C THR A 255 8.26 3.06 6.40
N VAL A 256 8.52 2.68 5.15
CA VAL A 256 8.03 1.46 4.50
C VAL A 256 9.18 0.72 3.82
N ASN A 257 9.00 -0.58 3.56
CA ASN A 257 10.04 -1.36 2.90
C ASN A 257 10.12 -1.05 1.40
N SER A 258 9.00 -1.14 0.69
CA SER A 258 8.88 -0.75 -0.72
C SER A 258 7.54 -0.06 -0.96
N LEU A 259 7.43 0.74 -2.03
CA LEU A 259 6.19 1.39 -2.43
C LEU A 259 5.98 1.21 -3.94
N THR A 260 4.93 0.50 -4.33
CA THR A 260 4.43 0.46 -5.71
C THR A 260 3.10 1.19 -5.76
N SER A 261 2.96 2.18 -6.63
CA SER A 261 1.71 2.91 -6.78
C SER A 261 1.24 2.89 -8.23
N SER A 262 -0.08 2.81 -8.40
CA SER A 262 -0.83 3.21 -9.60
C SER A 262 -1.91 4.25 -9.27
N GLY A 263 -2.06 4.63 -7.99
CA GLY A 263 -3.06 5.57 -7.48
C GLY A 263 -2.46 6.87 -6.96
N THR A 264 -3.11 7.49 -5.98
CA THR A 264 -2.69 8.78 -5.43
C THR A 264 -1.89 8.60 -4.13
N VAL A 265 -0.74 9.27 -4.03
CA VAL A 265 0.07 9.37 -2.80
C VAL A 265 0.12 10.83 -2.38
N ASN A 266 -0.49 11.17 -1.26
CA ASN A 266 -0.47 12.51 -0.68
C ASN A 266 0.60 12.59 0.41
N MET A 267 1.61 13.39 0.18
CA MET A 267 2.72 13.66 1.09
C MET A 267 2.38 14.87 1.97
N LEU A 268 1.85 14.60 3.17
CA LEU A 268 1.60 15.61 4.21
C LEU A 268 2.77 15.72 5.20
N GLY A 269 3.66 14.73 5.18
CA GLY A 269 4.96 14.74 5.83
C GLY A 269 5.95 13.83 5.10
N SER A 270 7.06 13.49 5.76
CA SER A 270 8.12 12.69 5.14
C SER A 270 7.83 11.18 5.12
N LEU A 271 8.20 10.53 4.02
CA LEU A 271 8.17 9.08 3.83
C LEU A 271 9.56 8.57 3.44
N THR A 272 10.05 7.54 4.12
CA THR A 272 11.24 6.79 3.71
C THR A 272 10.84 5.43 3.13
N VAL A 273 11.21 5.17 1.88
CA VAL A 273 11.06 3.87 1.21
C VAL A 273 12.44 3.21 1.19
N ASN A 274 12.64 2.17 2.00
CA ASN A 274 13.96 1.56 2.19
C ASN A 274 14.51 0.88 0.93
N GLN A 275 13.63 0.32 0.09
CA GLN A 275 13.95 -0.36 -1.16
C GLN A 275 13.38 0.43 -2.35
N ALA A 276 12.82 -0.26 -3.35
CA ALA A 276 12.31 0.36 -4.56
C ALA A 276 11.02 1.17 -4.31
N LEU A 277 11.00 2.38 -4.88
CA LEU A 277 9.81 3.17 -5.15
C LEU A 277 9.44 3.03 -6.63
N THR A 278 8.31 2.42 -6.93
CA THR A 278 7.78 2.24 -8.28
C THR A 278 6.51 3.06 -8.47
N LEU A 279 6.61 4.14 -9.23
CA LEU A 279 5.48 4.96 -9.64
C LEU A 279 5.09 4.60 -11.08
N ASN A 280 3.90 4.05 -11.26
CA ASN A 280 3.40 3.67 -12.58
C ASN A 280 2.90 4.89 -13.37
N SER A 281 2.56 4.69 -14.65
CA SER A 281 2.12 5.77 -15.54
C SER A 281 0.84 6.49 -15.11
N THR A 282 0.02 5.88 -14.24
CA THR A 282 -1.21 6.45 -13.68
C THR A 282 -1.04 7.01 -12.27
N SER A 283 0.14 6.85 -11.65
CA SER A 283 0.39 7.37 -10.31
C SER A 283 0.26 8.88 -10.26
N VAL A 284 -0.22 9.38 -9.12
CA VAL A 284 -0.18 10.80 -8.80
C VAL A 284 0.50 10.95 -7.44
N VAL A 285 1.57 11.75 -7.36
CA VAL A 285 2.21 12.09 -6.08
C VAL A 285 1.98 13.57 -5.82
N ASN A 286 1.30 13.89 -4.73
CA ASN A 286 1.00 15.25 -4.33
C ASN A 286 1.87 15.63 -3.13
N PHE A 287 2.58 16.74 -3.23
CA PHE A 287 3.30 17.35 -2.13
C PHE A 287 2.60 18.63 -1.69
N THR A 288 2.50 18.82 -0.37
CA THR A 288 2.22 20.12 0.21
C THR A 288 3.51 20.64 0.85
N LEU A 289 4.08 21.68 0.25
CA LEU A 289 5.33 22.28 0.69
C LEU A 289 5.04 23.45 1.63
N PRO A 290 5.60 23.43 2.84
CA PRO A 290 5.40 24.49 3.83
C PRO A 290 6.03 25.81 3.38
N GLU A 291 5.63 26.91 4.02
CA GLU A 291 6.23 28.23 3.79
C GLU A 291 7.69 28.32 4.24
N ASP A 292 8.06 27.60 5.30
CA ASP A 292 9.45 27.51 5.74
C ASP A 292 10.19 26.43 4.93
N PRO A 293 11.17 26.80 4.08
CA PRO A 293 11.94 25.84 3.28
C PRO A 293 12.80 24.89 4.12
N ASN A 294 13.01 25.18 5.41
CA ASN A 294 13.72 24.29 6.31
C ASN A 294 12.85 23.13 6.82
N VAL A 295 11.53 23.22 6.67
CA VAL A 295 10.61 22.12 6.98
C VAL A 295 10.53 21.19 5.78
N THR A 296 10.99 19.96 5.98
CA THR A 296 11.18 19.00 4.89
C THR A 296 10.00 18.04 4.78
N THR A 297 9.33 18.08 3.63
CA THR A 297 8.40 17.05 3.17
C THR A 297 9.11 16.25 2.08
N VAL A 298 9.73 15.14 2.48
CA VAL A 298 10.61 14.37 1.60
C VAL A 298 10.03 12.99 1.33
N LEU A 299 10.04 12.59 0.06
CA LEU A 299 9.91 11.20 -0.34
C LEU A 299 11.31 10.62 -0.57
N GLY A 300 11.82 9.92 0.44
CA GLY A 300 13.08 9.20 0.38
C GLY A 300 12.89 7.83 -0.27
N TYR A 301 13.82 7.41 -1.13
CA TYR A 301 13.72 6.13 -1.84
C TYR A 301 15.07 5.42 -2.03
N GLY A 302 15.05 4.09 -2.01
CA GLY A 302 16.21 3.23 -2.20
C GLY A 302 16.45 2.83 -3.66
N SER A 303 17.31 1.83 -3.85
CA SER A 303 17.76 1.36 -5.16
C SER A 303 16.67 0.67 -5.96
N GLY A 304 16.75 0.78 -7.29
CA GLY A 304 15.78 0.15 -8.20
C GLY A 304 14.47 0.93 -8.34
N SER A 305 14.44 2.19 -7.88
CA SER A 305 13.28 3.05 -8.00
C SER A 305 13.01 3.45 -9.46
N THR A 306 11.75 3.57 -9.81
CA THR A 306 11.29 3.92 -11.17
C THR A 306 10.21 5.01 -11.10
N PHE A 307 10.40 6.08 -11.85
CA PHE A 307 9.43 7.17 -11.93
C PHE A 307 8.55 7.08 -13.18
N GLY A 308 7.31 7.48 -12.98
CA GLY A 308 6.22 7.53 -13.94
C GLY A 308 5.10 8.40 -13.37
N GLY A 309 4.01 8.58 -14.13
CA GLY A 309 2.83 9.30 -13.63
C GLY A 309 3.05 10.79 -13.45
N THR A 310 2.34 11.40 -12.52
CA THR A 310 2.30 12.86 -12.33
C THR A 310 2.82 13.25 -10.94
N LEU A 311 3.72 14.23 -10.89
CA LEU A 311 4.10 14.92 -9.67
C LEU A 311 3.37 16.26 -9.58
N ASN A 312 2.67 16.51 -8.47
CA ASN A 312 2.08 17.80 -8.17
C ASN A 312 2.70 18.36 -6.89
N ALA A 313 3.11 19.62 -6.90
CA ALA A 313 3.61 20.32 -5.71
C ALA A 313 2.77 21.58 -5.43
N SER A 314 2.27 21.72 -4.21
CA SER A 314 1.58 22.93 -3.76
C SER A 314 2.46 23.69 -2.78
N LEU A 315 2.94 24.88 -3.17
CA LEU A 315 3.72 25.75 -2.30
C LEU A 315 2.75 26.68 -1.57
N LEU A 316 2.77 26.63 -0.22
CA LEU A 316 1.80 27.37 0.61
C LEU A 316 2.16 28.85 0.84
N GLY A 317 3.30 29.32 0.33
CA GLY A 317 3.80 30.68 0.55
C GLY A 317 4.29 31.38 -0.72
N THR A 318 4.61 32.67 -0.58
CA THR A 318 5.36 33.43 -1.58
C THR A 318 6.79 33.59 -1.12
N TYR A 319 7.74 33.65 -2.06
CA TYR A 319 9.16 33.77 -1.75
C TYR A 319 9.72 35.04 -2.41
N PRO A 320 9.32 36.24 -1.93
CA PRO A 320 9.73 37.51 -2.54
C PRO A 320 11.24 37.76 -2.42
N ASN A 321 11.89 37.13 -1.44
CA ASN A 321 13.33 37.26 -1.21
C ASN A 321 14.17 36.23 -1.99
N ALA A 322 13.55 35.34 -2.77
CA ALA A 322 14.28 34.41 -3.62
C ALA A 322 15.00 35.20 -4.72
N ASP A 323 16.33 35.22 -4.68
CA ASP A 323 17.18 35.85 -5.69
C ASP A 323 18.16 34.81 -6.31
N ILE A 324 18.94 35.22 -7.31
CA ILE A 324 19.85 34.29 -8.01
C ILE A 324 21.02 33.81 -7.14
N PHE A 325 21.39 34.58 -6.12
CA PHE A 325 22.44 34.27 -5.17
C PHE A 325 21.89 33.52 -3.94
N ASN A 326 20.61 33.69 -3.64
CA ASN A 326 19.89 33.09 -2.53
C ASN A 326 18.59 32.41 -3.01
N PRO A 327 18.69 31.38 -3.87
CA PRO A 327 17.51 30.67 -4.33
C PRO A 327 16.87 29.90 -3.17
N VAL A 328 15.54 29.87 -3.13
CA VAL A 328 14.81 29.03 -2.17
C VAL A 328 14.69 27.63 -2.76
N THR A 329 15.24 26.64 -2.06
CA THR A 329 15.32 25.24 -2.51
C THR A 329 14.56 24.35 -1.55
N PHE A 330 13.71 23.48 -2.10
CA PHE A 330 13.00 22.41 -1.41
C PHE A 330 13.53 21.08 -1.92
N THR A 331 13.95 20.21 -1.01
CA THR A 331 14.20 18.81 -1.35
C THR A 331 12.90 18.04 -1.16
N ILE A 332 12.31 17.55 -2.25
CA ILE A 332 11.03 16.83 -2.22
C ILE A 332 11.20 15.34 -2.53
N LEU A 333 12.26 14.98 -3.26
CA LEU A 333 12.69 13.60 -3.47
C LEU A 333 14.10 13.45 -2.93
N GLN A 334 14.40 12.32 -2.28
CA GLN A 334 15.76 12.06 -1.78
C GLN A 334 16.18 10.63 -2.10
N GLN A 335 17.19 10.49 -2.94
CA GLN A 335 17.79 9.21 -3.26
C GLN A 335 18.67 8.72 -2.09
N GLN A 336 18.37 7.56 -1.54
CA GLN A 336 19.17 6.90 -0.50
C GLN A 336 20.23 5.97 -1.12
N ALA A 337 19.90 5.30 -2.23
CA ALA A 337 20.83 4.42 -2.95
C ALA A 337 20.36 4.21 -4.39
N GLY A 338 21.29 4.18 -5.36
CA GLY A 338 21.03 3.82 -6.77
C GLY A 338 20.18 4.83 -7.56
N ALA A 339 20.61 5.22 -8.77
CA ALA A 339 19.87 6.21 -9.54
C ALA A 339 18.48 5.67 -9.93
N PRO A 340 17.41 6.49 -9.86
CA PRO A 340 16.10 6.07 -10.35
C PRO A 340 16.14 5.91 -11.88
N SER A 341 15.27 5.07 -12.42
CA SER A 341 15.02 4.97 -13.86
C SER A 341 13.65 5.56 -14.24
N GLY A 342 13.44 5.84 -15.52
CA GLY A 342 12.20 6.48 -16.00
C GLY A 342 12.15 7.98 -15.71
N SER A 343 10.99 8.57 -16.01
CA SER A 343 10.68 9.98 -15.79
C SER A 343 9.22 10.15 -15.42
N PHE A 344 8.90 11.21 -14.68
CA PHE A 344 7.51 11.62 -14.56
C PHE A 344 6.93 11.93 -15.95
N ASN A 345 5.68 11.54 -16.18
CA ASN A 345 4.93 11.91 -17.39
C ASN A 345 4.54 13.38 -17.38
N ALA A 346 4.28 13.93 -16.19
CA ALA A 346 3.96 15.34 -15.99
C ALA A 346 4.45 15.83 -14.61
N VAL A 347 4.83 17.11 -14.57
CA VAL A 347 5.11 17.84 -13.34
C VAL A 347 4.25 19.09 -13.35
N ASN A 348 3.48 19.29 -12.28
CA ASN A 348 2.69 20.50 -12.07
C ASN A 348 3.02 21.10 -10.71
N ALA A 349 2.81 22.39 -10.57
CA ALA A 349 2.85 23.03 -9.27
C ALA A 349 1.75 24.07 -9.11
N THR A 350 1.35 24.35 -7.88
CA THR A 350 0.58 25.54 -7.52
C THR A 350 1.48 26.45 -6.70
N TYR A 351 1.61 27.69 -7.16
CA TYR A 351 2.39 28.74 -6.51
C TYR A 351 1.51 29.98 -6.34
N ASP A 352 1.29 30.41 -5.10
CA ASP A 352 0.42 31.56 -4.78
C ASP A 352 -0.98 31.44 -5.43
N GLY A 353 -1.55 30.23 -5.39
CA GLY A 353 -2.85 29.91 -6.01
C GLY A 353 -2.83 29.79 -7.55
N GLN A 354 -1.73 30.11 -8.23
CA GLN A 354 -1.57 29.92 -9.66
C GLN A 354 -1.04 28.51 -9.98
N THR A 355 -1.73 27.78 -10.85
CA THR A 355 -1.19 26.53 -11.41
C THR A 355 -0.15 26.82 -12.48
N LEU A 356 1.02 26.21 -12.34
CA LEU A 356 2.15 26.26 -13.24
C LEU A 356 2.33 24.90 -13.90
N SER A 357 2.51 24.90 -15.22
CA SER A 357 2.87 23.71 -16.00
C SER A 357 4.37 23.68 -16.25
N PHE A 358 4.96 22.49 -16.34
CA PHE A 358 6.38 22.32 -16.59
C PHE A 358 6.66 21.70 -17.95
N ALA A 359 7.80 22.07 -18.52
CA ALA A 359 8.40 21.39 -19.67
C ALA A 359 9.75 20.78 -19.27
N GLN A 360 10.00 19.53 -19.68
CA GLN A 360 11.25 18.83 -19.45
C GLN A 360 12.23 19.07 -20.61
N GLY A 361 13.54 19.03 -20.33
CA GLY A 361 14.58 18.94 -21.37
C GLY A 361 14.87 20.25 -22.09
N LEU A 362 14.45 21.39 -21.53
CA LEU A 362 14.82 22.71 -22.04
C LEU A 362 16.31 23.03 -21.81
N ASP A 363 16.93 22.39 -20.81
CA ASP A 363 18.35 22.49 -20.54
C ASP A 363 19.10 21.32 -21.22
N PRO A 364 19.93 21.57 -22.26
CA PRO A 364 20.64 20.50 -22.96
C PRO A 364 21.73 19.84 -22.09
N THR A 365 22.14 20.49 -20.99
CA THR A 365 23.13 19.95 -20.06
C THR A 365 22.49 19.11 -18.96
N ASP A 366 21.17 19.28 -18.73
CA ASP A 366 20.40 18.57 -17.72
C ASP A 366 19.00 18.21 -18.26
N PRO A 367 18.89 17.11 -19.05
CA PRO A 367 17.63 16.70 -19.64
C PRO A 367 16.57 16.27 -18.60
N GLN A 368 16.97 16.07 -17.34
CA GLN A 368 16.07 15.70 -16.24
C GLN A 368 15.46 16.93 -15.53
N LYS A 369 15.87 18.13 -15.93
CA LYS A 369 15.34 19.37 -15.41
C LYS A 369 14.01 19.74 -16.06
N TRP A 370 13.05 20.04 -15.21
CA TRP A 370 11.74 20.57 -15.52
C TRP A 370 11.74 22.06 -15.21
N VAL A 371 11.19 22.88 -16.11
CA VAL A 371 11.07 24.33 -15.93
C VAL A 371 9.61 24.72 -16.08
N SER A 372 9.09 25.47 -15.12
CA SER A 372 7.69 25.91 -15.14
C SER A 372 7.46 27.10 -16.06
N THR A 373 6.19 27.37 -16.38
CA THR A 373 5.75 28.69 -16.82
C THR A 373 6.04 29.75 -15.75
N SER A 374 6.17 31.02 -16.15
CA SER A 374 6.30 32.13 -15.22
C SER A 374 5.00 32.40 -14.47
N THR A 375 5.15 32.77 -13.20
CA THR A 375 4.09 33.33 -12.36
C THR A 375 3.73 34.75 -12.80
N THR A 376 2.66 35.32 -12.25
CA THR A 376 2.29 36.75 -12.45
C THR A 376 3.36 37.73 -11.99
N ASN A 377 4.17 37.34 -10.99
CA ASN A 377 5.32 38.10 -10.50
C ASN A 377 6.62 37.75 -11.25
N GLY A 378 6.51 37.01 -12.36
CA GLY A 378 7.57 36.57 -13.25
C GLY A 378 8.58 35.55 -12.70
N GLN A 379 8.49 35.20 -11.41
CA GLN A 379 9.21 34.04 -10.86
C GLN A 379 8.78 32.76 -11.57
N TYR A 380 9.66 31.78 -11.64
CA TYR A 380 9.35 30.44 -12.15
C TYR A 380 9.98 29.39 -11.24
N LEU A 381 9.53 28.15 -11.37
CA LEU A 381 10.05 27.01 -10.64
C LEU A 381 10.91 26.16 -11.56
N THR A 382 11.98 25.61 -11.01
CA THR A 382 12.71 24.51 -11.63
C THR A 382 12.64 23.30 -10.74
N PHE A 383 12.56 22.12 -11.33
CA PHE A 383 12.60 20.86 -10.63
C PHE A 383 13.58 19.93 -11.31
N ASN A 384 14.60 19.46 -10.59
CA ASN A 384 15.51 18.44 -11.10
C ASN A 384 15.08 17.09 -10.52
N GLN A 385 14.67 16.18 -11.39
CA GLN A 385 14.17 14.86 -10.98
C GLN A 385 15.25 13.97 -10.33
N LEU A 386 16.51 14.14 -10.75
CA LEU A 386 17.64 13.36 -10.26
C LEU A 386 18.06 13.80 -8.85
N THR A 387 18.16 15.11 -8.61
CA THR A 387 18.50 15.64 -7.28
C THR A 387 17.29 15.71 -6.35
N GLY A 388 16.08 15.73 -6.92
CA GLY A 388 14.84 15.90 -6.16
C GLY A 388 14.61 17.31 -5.64
N GLU A 389 15.36 18.28 -6.14
CA GLU A 389 15.29 19.67 -5.72
C GLU A 389 14.28 20.44 -6.57
N MET A 390 13.37 21.12 -5.89
CA MET A 390 12.50 22.14 -6.45
C MET A 390 12.98 23.51 -6.01
N VAL A 391 13.31 24.37 -6.97
CA VAL A 391 13.93 25.67 -6.71
C VAL A 391 13.04 26.79 -7.24
N VAL A 392 12.78 27.80 -6.41
CA VAL A 392 12.14 29.04 -6.81
C VAL A 392 13.19 29.97 -7.41
N VAL A 393 13.04 30.33 -8.68
CA VAL A 393 14.02 31.13 -9.41
C VAL A 393 13.40 32.49 -9.76
N PRO A 394 14.11 33.61 -9.50
CA PRO A 394 13.67 34.94 -9.93
C PRO A 394 13.69 35.07 -11.46
N GLU A 395 13.01 36.10 -11.97
CA GLU A 395 13.02 36.42 -13.40
C GLU A 395 14.46 36.49 -13.99
N PRO A 396 14.74 35.79 -15.12
CA PRO A 396 16.05 35.85 -15.77
C PRO A 396 16.37 37.25 -16.32
N SER A 397 15.33 37.99 -16.69
CA SER A 397 15.39 39.31 -17.31
C SER A 397 16.15 40.31 -16.44
N THR A 398 15.85 40.40 -15.16
CA THR A 398 16.43 41.41 -14.24
C THR A 398 17.95 41.30 -14.18
N VAL A 399 18.49 40.07 -14.16
CA VAL A 399 19.94 39.84 -14.07
C VAL A 399 20.62 40.11 -15.40
N VAL A 400 20.04 39.66 -16.51
CA VAL A 400 20.59 39.92 -17.84
C VAL A 400 20.56 41.43 -18.13
N PHE A 401 19.48 42.12 -17.79
CA PHE A 401 19.37 43.57 -17.95
C PHE A 401 20.30 44.33 -17.01
N ALA A 402 20.48 43.88 -15.76
CA ALA A 402 21.47 44.46 -14.85
C ALA A 402 22.91 44.26 -15.35
N GLY A 403 23.23 43.07 -15.86
CA GLY A 403 24.54 42.75 -16.44
C GLY A 403 24.83 43.56 -17.71
N ILE A 404 23.87 43.64 -18.63
CA ILE A 404 23.95 44.49 -19.81
C ILE A 404 24.06 45.96 -19.40
N GLY A 405 23.28 46.41 -18.42
CA GLY A 405 23.36 47.75 -17.86
C GLY A 405 24.73 48.09 -17.28
N ALA A 406 25.32 47.19 -16.49
CA ALA A 406 26.65 47.33 -15.92
C ALA A 406 27.74 47.34 -17.01
N ALA A 407 27.63 46.48 -18.02
CA ALA A 407 28.53 46.47 -19.17
C ALA A 407 28.45 47.78 -19.97
N MET A 408 27.24 48.30 -20.20
CA MET A 408 27.02 49.58 -20.88
C MET A 408 27.55 50.76 -20.06
N ALA A 409 27.35 50.77 -18.75
CA ALA A 409 27.89 51.81 -17.85
C ALA A 409 29.43 51.78 -17.85
N GLY A 410 30.04 50.59 -17.75
CA GLY A 410 31.49 50.40 -17.84
C GLY A 410 32.06 50.88 -19.19
N TRP A 411 31.37 50.57 -20.30
CA TRP A 411 31.73 51.05 -21.63
C TRP A 411 31.65 52.58 -21.73
N HIS A 412 30.60 53.18 -21.16
CA HIS A 412 30.43 54.64 -21.14
C HIS A 412 31.58 55.33 -20.37
N MET A 413 31.91 54.84 -19.17
CA MET A 413 33.04 55.36 -18.39
C MET A 413 34.38 55.22 -19.11
N LEU A 414 34.61 54.09 -19.79
CA LEU A 414 35.81 53.89 -20.62
C LEU A 414 35.89 54.91 -21.75
N LYS A 415 34.77 55.17 -22.44
CA LYS A 415 34.69 56.12 -23.55
C LYS A 415 34.91 57.56 -23.08
N GLU A 416 34.35 57.96 -21.95
CA GLU A 416 34.62 59.27 -21.34
C GLU A 416 36.09 59.44 -20.95
N ARG A 417 36.68 58.41 -20.33
CA ARG A 417 38.11 58.46 -19.96
C ARG A 417 39.01 58.64 -21.18
N ARG A 418 38.68 57.99 -22.30
CA ARG A 418 39.38 58.18 -23.59
C ARG A 418 39.21 59.61 -24.11
N ARG A 419 38.00 60.18 -24.08
CA ARG A 419 37.75 61.58 -24.48
C ARG A 419 38.53 62.57 -23.62
N ARG A 420 38.57 62.39 -22.31
CA ARG A 420 39.34 63.25 -21.39
C ARG A 420 40.85 63.16 -21.65
N ARG A 421 41.38 61.96 -21.92
CA ARG A 421 42.80 61.77 -22.30
C ARG A 421 43.15 62.43 -23.64
N LEU A 422 42.25 62.38 -24.62
CA LEU A 422 42.45 63.07 -25.90
C LEU A 422 42.40 64.59 -25.74
N ALA A 423 41.49 65.12 -24.90
CA ALA A 423 41.43 66.55 -24.59
C ALA A 423 42.66 67.04 -23.81
N ALA A 424 43.28 66.18 -22.99
CA ALA A 424 44.47 66.50 -22.21
C ALA A 424 45.80 66.36 -22.99
N ARG A 425 45.77 65.97 -24.27
CA ARG A 425 46.99 65.98 -25.10
C ARG A 425 47.35 67.44 -25.42
N PRO A 426 48.55 67.93 -25.05
CA PRO A 426 48.98 69.27 -25.41
C PRO A 426 48.96 69.41 -26.94
N ARG A 427 48.27 70.43 -27.44
CA ARG A 427 48.37 70.82 -28.85
C ARG A 427 49.79 71.35 -29.04
N PHE A 428 50.60 70.60 -29.78
CA PHE A 428 51.83 71.15 -30.34
C PHE A 428 51.39 72.13 -31.44
N GLU A 429 51.38 73.42 -31.10
CA GLU A 429 51.31 74.49 -32.08
C GLU A 429 52.63 74.47 -32.85
N VAL A 430 52.53 74.31 -34.18
CA VAL A 430 53.64 74.38 -35.14
C VAL A 430 53.66 75.78 -35.73
#